data_AF-A0A920UW28-F1
#
_entry.id   AF-A0A920UW28-F1
#
_cell.length_a   1.000
_cell.length_b   1.000
_cell.length_c   1.000
_cell.angle_alpha   90.00
_cell.angle_beta   90.00
_cell.angle_gamma   90.00
#
_symmetry.space_group_name_H-M   'P 1'
#
loop_
_entity.id
_entity.type
_entity.pdbx_description
1 polymer ?
#
loop_
_entity_poly.entity_id
_entity_poly.type
_entity_poly.pdbx_seq_one_letter_code
_entity_poly.pdbx_strand_id
1 'polypeptide(L)'
;MSTYQAVSGTGKAGIEELAKQTAELLNGRQVETDVYPKQIAFNALPHIDDFQENGYTKEEMKMNWETRKIFNDNSIQVSATCVRIPVFLWPFRIGAD
;
A
#
# COMPACT_ATOMS: atom_id res chain seq x y z
N MET A 1 6.38 -1.18 -13.28
CA MET A 1 5.75 -2.22 -12.45
C MET A 1 4.67 -1.55 -11.60
N SER A 2 3.53 -2.21 -11.38
CA SER A 2 2.49 -1.70 -10.46
C SER A 2 2.27 -2.71 -9.35
N THR A 3 2.31 -2.27 -8.09
CA THR A 3 2.14 -3.15 -6.93
C THR A 3 0.81 -2.89 -6.25
N TYR A 4 0.16 -3.96 -5.84
CA TYR A 4 -1.09 -3.95 -5.09
C TYR A 4 -0.81 -4.40 -3.66
N GLN A 5 -0.48 -3.45 -2.79
CA GLN A 5 0.02 -3.77 -1.45
C GLN A 5 -1.12 -3.85 -0.42
N ALA A 6 -1.12 -4.90 0.39
CA ALA A 6 -2.06 -5.11 1.49
C ALA A 6 -1.86 -4.08 2.63
N VAL A 7 -2.89 -3.84 3.45
CA VAL A 7 -2.83 -2.92 4.60
C VAL A 7 -1.94 -3.40 5.73
N SER A 8 -1.61 -4.70 5.79
CA SER A 8 -0.60 -5.23 6.71
C SER A 8 0.78 -4.60 6.54
N GLY A 9 1.08 -4.00 5.37
CA GLY A 9 2.33 -3.25 5.16
C GLY A 9 2.45 -2.01 6.07
N THR A 10 1.32 -1.49 6.56
CA THR A 10 1.25 -0.40 7.55
C THR A 10 1.13 -0.93 8.98
N GLY A 11 1.32 -2.24 9.18
CA GLY A 11 1.20 -2.91 10.47
C GLY A 11 -0.23 -2.99 10.99
N LYS A 12 -0.35 -3.20 12.31
CA LYS A 12 -1.63 -3.41 13.00
C LYS A 12 -2.62 -2.26 12.80
N ALA A 13 -2.14 -1.02 12.84
CA ALA A 13 -2.98 0.16 12.70
C ALA A 13 -3.71 0.20 11.34
N GLY A 14 -3.02 -0.13 10.24
CA GLY A 14 -3.65 -0.20 8.92
C GLY A 14 -4.69 -1.31 8.78
N ILE A 15 -4.49 -2.44 9.47
CA ILE A 15 -5.45 -3.54 9.54
C ILE A 15 -6.71 -3.11 10.30
N GLU A 16 -6.53 -2.48 11.47
CA GLU A 16 -7.63 -2.01 12.31
C GLU A 16 -8.44 -0.91 11.63
N GLU A 17 -7.80 0.04 10.94
CA GLU A 17 -8.51 1.07 10.18
C GLU A 17 -9.35 0.49 9.04
N LEU A 18 -8.79 -0.44 8.26
CA LEU A 18 -9.57 -1.09 7.19
C LEU A 18 -10.79 -1.82 7.76
N ALA A 19 -10.63 -2.55 8.88
CA ALA A 19 -11.73 -3.25 9.54
C ALA A 19 -12.79 -2.29 10.06
N LYS A 20 -12.39 -1.22 10.77
CA LYS A 20 -13.28 -0.16 11.29
C LYS A 20 -14.07 0.48 10.15
N GLN A 21 -13.38 0.98 9.13
CA GLN A 21 -14.01 1.68 8.01
C GLN A 21 -14.96 0.78 7.22
N THR A 22 -14.59 -0.48 7.01
CA THR A 22 -15.45 -1.45 6.33
C THR A 22 -16.73 -1.70 7.13
N ALA A 23 -16.63 -1.90 8.44
CA ALA A 23 -17.79 -2.11 9.30
C ALA A 23 -18.69 -0.86 9.38
N GLU A 24 -18.12 0.35 9.44
CA GLU A 24 -18.87 1.60 9.43
C GLU A 24 -19.69 1.76 8.15
N LEU A 25 -19.05 1.60 6.99
CA LEU A 25 -19.71 1.72 5.68
C LEU A 25 -20.81 0.69 5.47
N LEU A 26 -20.57 -0.57 5.84
CA LEU A 26 -21.59 -1.63 5.73
C LEU A 26 -22.79 -1.42 6.66
N ASN A 27 -22.65 -0.60 7.70
CA ASN A 27 -23.73 -0.19 8.59
C ASN A 27 -24.29 1.22 8.27
N GLY A 28 -23.95 1.80 7.11
CA GLY A 28 -24.43 3.12 6.69
C GLY A 28 -23.91 4.28 7.53
N ARG A 29 -22.79 4.09 8.25
CA ARG A 29 -22.14 5.13 9.06
C ARG A 29 -21.08 5.85 8.25
N GLN A 30 -20.79 7.09 8.63
CA GLN A 30 -19.66 7.84 8.10
C GLN A 30 -18.34 7.22 8.58
N VAL A 31 -17.29 7.43 7.80
CA VAL A 31 -15.96 6.88 8.02
C VAL A 31 -14.99 7.95 8.47
N GLU A 32 -14.16 7.58 9.44
CA GLU A 32 -13.03 8.39 9.90
C GLU A 32 -11.72 7.81 9.37
N THR A 33 -10.77 8.68 9.06
CA THR A 33 -9.45 8.33 8.50
C THR A 33 -8.36 8.79 9.46
N ASP A 34 -7.60 7.84 10.01
CA ASP A 34 -6.63 8.09 11.09
C ASP A 34 -5.18 7.79 10.68
N VAL A 35 -4.95 6.63 10.05
CA VAL A 35 -3.64 6.12 9.59
C VAL A 35 -3.40 6.54 8.15
N TYR A 36 -4.41 6.45 7.28
CA TYR A 36 -4.30 6.84 5.88
C TYR A 36 -4.82 8.26 5.65
N PRO A 37 -4.26 9.02 4.68
CA PRO A 37 -4.74 10.38 4.37
C PRO A 37 -6.12 10.41 3.73
N LYS A 38 -6.65 9.25 3.31
CA LYS A 38 -7.95 9.05 2.65
C LYS A 38 -8.50 7.68 3.05
N GLN A 39 -9.82 7.51 2.92
CA GLN A 39 -10.52 6.26 3.15
C GLN A 39 -9.85 5.12 2.37
N ILE A 40 -9.52 4.03 3.06
CA ILE A 40 -8.96 2.82 2.46
C ILE A 40 -10.05 1.78 2.16
N ALA A 41 -11.11 1.70 2.98
CA ALA A 41 -12.20 0.76 2.73
C ALA A 41 -12.83 1.01 1.34
N PHE A 42 -12.92 -0.05 0.53
CA PHE A 42 -13.43 -0.02 -0.85
C PHE A 42 -12.74 0.99 -1.77
N ASN A 43 -11.49 1.35 -1.51
CA ASN A 43 -10.75 2.35 -2.27
C ASN A 43 -9.31 1.89 -2.57
N ALA A 44 -8.65 2.51 -3.55
CA ALA A 44 -7.27 2.28 -3.91
C ALA A 44 -6.45 3.57 -3.76
N LEU A 45 -5.40 3.55 -2.94
CA LEU A 45 -4.60 4.74 -2.63
C LEU A 45 -3.22 4.67 -3.31
N PRO A 46 -2.95 5.49 -4.35
CA PRO A 46 -1.64 5.54 -5.02
C PRO A 46 -0.66 6.42 -4.22
N HIS A 47 -0.52 6.16 -2.93
CA HIS A 47 0.35 6.91 -2.02
C HIS A 47 0.80 5.98 -0.90
N ILE A 48 2.07 5.57 -0.95
CA ILE A 48 2.70 4.72 0.07
C ILE A 48 4.04 5.34 0.43
N ASP A 49 4.18 5.73 1.71
CA ASP A 49 5.36 6.46 2.20
C ASP A 49 5.45 7.88 1.59
N ASP A 50 6.41 8.69 2.03
CA ASP A 50 6.46 10.13 1.69
C ASP A 50 6.82 10.38 0.21
N PHE A 51 6.22 11.41 -0.38
CA PHE A 51 6.64 11.92 -1.69
C PHE A 51 8.08 12.44 -1.67
N GLN A 52 8.81 12.17 -2.74
CA GLN A 52 10.16 12.65 -3.01
C GLN A 52 10.11 13.82 -4.01
N GLU A 53 11.22 14.55 -4.15
CA GLU A 53 11.31 15.73 -5.03
C GLU A 53 11.02 15.44 -6.51
N ASN A 54 11.25 14.20 -6.95
CA ASN A 54 11.00 13.76 -8.32
C ASN A 54 9.54 13.35 -8.58
N GLY A 55 8.65 13.52 -7.62
CA GLY A 55 7.22 13.20 -7.72
C GLY A 55 6.87 11.73 -7.46
N TYR A 56 7.85 10.84 -7.31
CA TYR A 56 7.63 9.47 -6.85
C TYR A 56 7.53 9.43 -5.32
N THR A 57 6.86 8.42 -4.79
CA THR A 57 6.90 8.10 -3.37
C THR A 57 8.18 7.36 -2.99
N LYS A 58 8.55 7.41 -1.70
CA LYS A 58 9.72 6.70 -1.19
C LYS A 58 9.62 5.20 -1.40
N GLU A 59 8.43 4.61 -1.32
CA GLU A 59 8.22 3.19 -1.58
C GLU A 59 8.52 2.83 -3.05
N GLU A 60 8.11 3.67 -4.00
CA GLU A 60 8.44 3.49 -5.42
C GLU A 60 9.94 3.64 -5.66
N MET A 61 10.59 4.59 -5.00
CA MET A 61 12.04 4.79 -5.11
C MET A 61 12.84 3.64 -4.49
N LYS A 62 12.39 3.03 -3.39
CA LYS A 62 13.00 1.81 -2.83
C LYS A 62 13.04 0.68 -3.86
N MET A 63 11.98 0.50 -4.64
CA MET A 63 11.97 -0.53 -5.69
C MET A 63 13.10 -0.30 -6.71
N ASN A 64 13.41 0.95 -7.05
CA ASN A 64 14.51 1.28 -7.94
C ASN A 64 15.88 1.11 -7.26
N TRP A 65 16.06 1.66 -6.06
CA TRP A 65 17.34 1.62 -5.35
C TRP A 65 17.75 0.21 -4.92
N GLU A 66 16.84 -0.54 -4.31
CA GLU A 66 17.14 -1.91 -3.86
C GLU A 66 17.38 -2.84 -5.04
N THR A 67 16.67 -2.67 -6.17
CA THR A 67 16.97 -3.43 -7.40
C THR A 67 18.41 -3.16 -7.86
N ARG A 68 18.82 -1.90 -8.01
CA ARG A 68 20.20 -1.56 -8.41
C ARG A 68 21.23 -2.11 -7.45
N LYS A 69 20.96 -2.03 -6.15
CA LYS A 69 21.86 -2.52 -5.09
C LYS A 69 21.99 -4.04 -5.10
N ILE A 70 20.89 -4.78 -5.23
CA ILE A 70 20.88 -6.25 -5.25
C ILE A 70 21.61 -6.78 -6.49
N PHE A 71 21.38 -6.18 -7.66
CA PHE A 71 22.04 -6.58 -8.89
C PHE A 71 23.42 -5.95 -9.10
N ASN A 72 23.84 -5.06 -8.19
CA ASN A 72 25.06 -4.27 -8.28
C ASN A 72 25.24 -3.59 -9.66
N ASP A 73 24.14 -3.05 -10.21
CA ASP A 73 24.09 -2.45 -11.53
C ASP A 73 23.23 -1.17 -11.51
N ASN A 74 23.89 -0.02 -11.67
CA ASN A 74 23.25 1.30 -11.67
C ASN A 74 22.60 1.67 -13.01
N SER A 75 22.85 0.90 -14.07
CA SER A 75 22.26 1.14 -15.39
C SER A 75 20.79 0.70 -15.44
N ILE A 76 20.39 -0.21 -14.55
CA ILE A 76 19.01 -0.71 -14.46
C ILE A 76 18.04 0.44 -14.17
N GLN A 77 17.04 0.56 -15.05
CA GLN A 77 15.95 1.53 -14.90
C GLN A 77 14.69 0.79 -14.42
N VAL A 78 14.23 1.13 -13.22
CA VAL A 78 12.96 0.65 -12.68
C VAL A 78 12.04 1.85 -12.47
N SER A 79 10.84 1.77 -13.03
CA SER A 79 9.72 2.65 -12.69
C SER A 79 8.64 1.80 -12.02
N ALA A 80 8.21 2.23 -10.84
CA ALA A 80 7.20 1.55 -10.03
C ALA A 80 6.05 2.51 -9.71
N THR A 81 4.85 1.96 -9.62
CA THR A 81 3.68 2.61 -9.02
C THR A 81 3.18 1.77 -7.86
N CYS A 82 3.16 2.33 -6.66
CA CYS A 82 2.81 1.61 -5.44
C CYS A 82 1.44 2.02 -4.92
N VAL A 83 0.48 1.08 -4.95
CA VAL A 83 -0.92 1.33 -4.59
C VAL A 83 -1.32 0.49 -3.38
N ARG A 84 -1.85 1.14 -2.35
CA ARG A 84 -2.43 0.47 -1.19
C ARG A 84 -3.86 0.07 -1.53
N ILE A 85 -4.19 -1.20 -1.31
CA ILE A 85 -5.51 -1.78 -1.58
C ILE A 85 -6.16 -2.35 -0.31
N PRO A 86 -7.49 -2.50 -0.27
CA PRO A 86 -8.22 -2.91 0.93
C PRO A 86 -8.17 -4.43 1.13
N VAL A 87 -6.95 -4.96 1.25
CA VAL A 87 -6.68 -6.38 1.51
C VAL A 87 -5.89 -6.48 2.80
N PHE A 88 -6.30 -7.36 3.71
CA PHE A 88 -5.72 -7.44 5.05
C PHE A 88 -4.26 -7.89 5.08
N LEU A 89 -3.92 -9.02 4.45
CA LEU A 89 -2.62 -9.71 4.60
C LEU A 89 -2.00 -10.11 3.24
N TRP A 90 -0.68 -10.31 3.23
CA TRP A 90 0.08 -10.95 2.14
C TRP A 90 1.00 -12.08 2.67
N PRO A 91 1.16 -13.22 1.96
CA PRO A 91 0.39 -13.67 0.81
C PRO A 91 -1.02 -14.05 1.22
N PHE A 92 -2.03 -13.63 0.45
CA PHE A 92 -3.38 -14.13 0.60
C PHE A 92 -3.38 -15.62 0.23
N ARG A 93 -3.20 -16.49 1.23
CA ARG A 93 -3.41 -17.92 1.06
C ARG A 93 -4.92 -18.12 0.95
N ILE A 94 -5.41 -18.17 -0.30
CA ILE A 94 -6.67 -18.86 -0.57
C ILE A 94 -6.44 -20.30 -0.08
N GLY A 95 -7.30 -20.78 0.80
CA GLY A 95 -7.24 -22.16 1.29
C GLY A 95 -7.08 -23.09 0.11
N ALA A 96 -6.07 -23.96 0.17
CA ALA A 96 -6.06 -25.18 -0.61
C ALA A 96 -7.05 -26.11 0.07
N ASP A 97 -8.32 -25.96 -0.28
CA ASP A 97 -9.35 -26.98 -0.15
C ASP A 97 -9.56 -27.61 -1.53
#